data_AF-A0A3L6EHR1-F1
#
_entry.id   AF-A0A3L6EHR1-F1
#
_cell.length_a   1.000
_cell.length_b   1.000
_cell.length_c   1.000
_cell.angle_alpha   90.00
_cell.angle_beta   90.00
_cell.angle_gamma   90.00
#
_symmetry.space_group_name_H-M   'P 1'
#
loop_
_entity.id
_entity.type
_entity.pdbx_description
1 polymer ?
#
loop_
_entity_poly.entity_id
_entity_poly.type
_entity_poly.pdbx_seq_one_letter_code
_entity_poly.pdbx_strand_id
1 'polypeptide(L)'
;MPTEEALQSLWCASFPGTELRGLISEQWKEMGWQGKDPSTDFRGGGFISLENLLYFARNYPKSFQELLRKQNGDRAIWEYPFAVAGVNITFMLIQMLDLQSVKPRSLFGAVFLKLLSENDQAFDILYCITFKLMDQQWLDMHATYMDFNTVMKSTRRQLERELLIEDIQRIEDMPSYRLLAR
;
A
#
# COMPACT_ATOMS: atom_id res chain seq x y z
N MET A 1 1.91 7.79 -22.31
CA MET A 1 0.65 8.02 -21.55
C MET A 1 0.97 8.10 -20.06
N PRO A 2 0.17 8.79 -19.22
CA PRO A 2 0.48 8.99 -17.80
C PRO A 2 0.83 7.69 -17.05
N THR A 3 0.16 6.58 -17.36
CA THR A 3 0.41 5.26 -16.76
C THR A 3 1.78 4.67 -17.12
N GLU A 4 2.25 4.88 -18.35
CA GLU A 4 3.54 4.35 -18.81
C GLU A 4 4.70 5.07 -18.10
N GLU A 5 4.59 6.40 -17.97
CA GLU A 5 5.57 7.23 -17.26
C GLU A 5 5.61 6.91 -15.76
N ALA A 6 4.45 6.66 -15.15
CA ALA A 6 4.33 6.25 -13.75
C ALA A 6 4.94 4.85 -13.53
N LEU A 7 4.71 3.90 -14.44
CA LEU A 7 5.34 2.58 -14.38
C LEU A 7 6.87 2.66 -14.49
N GLN A 8 7.39 3.41 -15.46
CA GLN A 8 8.85 3.62 -15.58
C GLN A 8 9.42 4.26 -14.31
N SER A 9 8.76 5.28 -13.78
CA SER A 9 9.16 5.93 -12.53
C SER A 9 9.16 4.98 -11.34
N LEU A 10 8.13 4.14 -11.23
CA LEU A 10 8.02 3.15 -10.17
C LEU A 10 9.14 2.11 -10.27
N TRP A 11 9.44 1.62 -11.48
CA TRP A 11 10.55 0.69 -11.68
C TRP A 11 11.88 1.30 -11.24
N CYS A 12 12.20 2.51 -11.70
CA CYS A 12 13.43 3.21 -11.35
C CYS A 12 13.57 3.43 -9.83
N ALA A 13 12.47 3.73 -9.13
CA ALA A 13 12.48 3.88 -7.68
C ALA A 13 12.59 2.52 -6.95
N SER A 14 12.08 1.44 -7.55
CA SER A 14 12.08 0.09 -6.96
C SER A 14 13.43 -0.61 -7.12
N PHE A 15 14.04 -0.50 -8.29
CA PHE A 15 15.32 -1.14 -8.63
C PHE A 15 16.35 -0.12 -9.15
N PRO A 16 16.88 0.76 -8.29
CA PRO A 16 17.87 1.75 -8.69
C PRO A 16 19.06 1.11 -9.40
N GLY A 17 19.43 1.65 -10.56
CA GLY A 17 20.55 1.13 -11.38
C GLY A 17 20.20 -0.09 -12.24
N THR A 18 18.96 -0.58 -12.22
CA THR A 18 18.51 -1.67 -13.10
C THR A 18 17.59 -1.12 -14.19
N GLU A 19 18.03 -1.20 -15.45
CA GLU A 19 17.24 -0.74 -16.60
C GLU A 19 15.99 -1.63 -16.83
N LEU A 20 14.83 -0.99 -17.05
CA LEU A 20 13.62 -1.67 -17.48
C LEU A 20 13.69 -1.92 -19.00
N ARG A 21 13.69 -3.18 -19.41
CA ARG A 21 13.80 -3.56 -20.84
C ARG A 21 12.53 -3.26 -21.64
N GLY A 22 11.40 -3.11 -20.96
CA GLY A 22 10.12 -2.79 -21.57
C GLY A 22 8.99 -2.82 -20.54
N LEU A 23 7.89 -2.12 -20.84
CA LEU A 23 6.71 -2.10 -19.98
C LEU A 23 6.02 -3.46 -19.87
N ILE A 24 6.23 -4.34 -20.87
CA ILE A 24 5.83 -5.74 -20.83
C ILE A 24 7.12 -6.58 -20.74
N SER A 25 7.46 -7.06 -19.55
CA SER A 25 8.72 -7.76 -19.26
C SER A 25 8.58 -8.66 -18.04
N GLU A 26 9.28 -9.80 -18.04
CA GLU A 26 9.34 -10.71 -16.88
C GLU A 26 9.93 -10.06 -15.63
N GLN A 27 10.69 -8.96 -15.80
CA GLN A 27 11.24 -8.14 -14.73
C GLN A 27 10.20 -7.71 -13.69
N TRP A 28 8.96 -7.46 -14.11
CA TRP A 28 7.89 -7.06 -13.20
C TRP A 28 7.56 -8.13 -12.14
N LYS A 29 7.80 -9.41 -12.41
CA LYS A 29 7.62 -10.46 -11.41
C LYS A 29 8.57 -10.32 -10.22
N GLU A 30 9.74 -9.71 -10.41
CA GLU A 30 10.69 -9.42 -9.32
C GLU A 30 10.10 -8.42 -8.30
N MET A 31 9.22 -7.52 -8.76
CA MET A 31 8.49 -6.60 -7.90
C MET A 31 7.23 -7.23 -7.28
N GLY A 32 6.91 -8.47 -7.63
CA GLY A 32 5.71 -9.18 -7.18
C GLY A 32 4.44 -8.82 -7.96
N TRP A 33 4.53 -8.41 -9.22
CA TRP A 33 3.39 -8.39 -10.15
C TRP A 33 3.01 -9.83 -10.56
N GLN A 34 1.73 -10.08 -10.89
CA GLN A 34 1.28 -11.44 -11.27
C GLN A 34 1.80 -11.83 -12.65
N GLY A 35 1.79 -10.86 -13.57
CA GLY A 35 2.19 -11.04 -14.96
C GLY A 35 3.43 -10.23 -15.33
N LYS A 36 3.80 -10.35 -16.60
CA LYS A 36 4.80 -9.50 -17.25
C LYS A 36 4.30 -8.09 -17.58
N ASP A 37 3.00 -7.84 -17.42
CA ASP A 37 2.35 -6.57 -17.74
C ASP A 37 1.55 -6.08 -16.53
N PRO A 38 2.12 -5.16 -15.73
CA PRO A 38 1.44 -4.59 -14.56
C PRO A 38 0.10 -3.93 -14.88
N SER A 39 -0.09 -3.45 -16.12
CA SER A 39 -1.34 -2.78 -16.51
C SER A 39 -2.57 -3.68 -16.37
N THR A 40 -2.36 -5.00 -16.45
CA THR A 40 -3.41 -6.02 -16.32
C THR A 40 -3.77 -6.34 -14.86
N ASP A 41 -2.91 -5.95 -13.91
CA ASP A 41 -3.02 -6.25 -12.48
C ASP A 41 -3.70 -5.13 -11.68
N PHE A 42 -3.87 -3.93 -12.26
CA PHE A 42 -4.54 -2.78 -11.64
C PHE A 42 -6.07 -2.94 -11.50
N ARG A 43 -6.60 -4.12 -11.15
CA ARG A 43 -8.05 -4.41 -11.12
C ARG A 43 -8.81 -3.57 -10.09
N GLY A 44 -9.25 -4.11 -8.96
CA GLY A 44 -10.10 -3.38 -8.00
C GLY A 44 -9.50 -2.05 -7.52
N GLY A 45 -8.17 -1.95 -7.45
CA GLY A 45 -7.47 -0.72 -7.08
C GLY A 45 -7.37 0.32 -8.22
N GLY A 46 -7.44 -0.06 -9.49
CA GLY A 46 -7.28 0.89 -10.60
C GLY A 46 -5.92 1.59 -10.64
N PHE A 47 -5.82 2.62 -11.46
CA PHE A 47 -4.62 3.45 -11.64
C PHE A 47 -4.13 4.11 -10.33
N ILE A 48 -5.01 4.39 -9.37
CA ILE A 48 -4.62 5.01 -8.09
C ILE A 48 -3.68 4.12 -7.28
N SER A 49 -3.72 2.79 -7.47
CA SER A 49 -2.78 1.88 -6.80
C SER A 49 -1.34 2.02 -7.32
N LEU A 50 -1.16 2.40 -8.59
CA LEU A 50 0.15 2.74 -9.15
C LEU A 50 0.67 4.04 -8.53
N GLU A 51 -0.18 5.06 -8.45
CA GLU A 51 0.16 6.34 -7.83
C GLU A 51 0.52 6.17 -6.35
N ASN A 52 -0.22 5.33 -5.61
CA ASN A 52 0.09 5.02 -4.22
C ASN A 52 1.46 4.32 -4.07
N LEU A 53 1.76 3.32 -4.90
CA LEU A 53 3.07 2.65 -4.91
C LEU A 53 4.20 3.64 -5.21
N LEU A 54 3.99 4.52 -6.19
CA LEU A 54 4.97 5.53 -6.58
C LEU A 54 5.16 6.61 -5.51
N TYR A 55 4.07 7.05 -4.87
CA TYR A 55 4.12 7.94 -3.72
C TYR A 55 4.93 7.31 -2.59
N PHE A 56 4.68 6.03 -2.27
CA PHE A 56 5.39 5.34 -1.22
C PHE A 56 6.89 5.25 -1.53
N ALA A 57 7.24 4.85 -2.75
CA ALA A 57 8.63 4.76 -3.19
C ALA A 57 9.38 6.11 -3.12
N ARG A 58 8.70 7.23 -3.39
CA ARG A 58 9.29 8.58 -3.39
C ARG A 58 9.39 9.21 -2.01
N ASN A 59 8.36 9.04 -1.17
CA ASN A 59 8.23 9.77 0.09
C ASN A 59 8.76 8.99 1.30
N TYR A 60 8.78 7.66 1.24
CA TYR A 60 9.32 6.79 2.28
C TYR A 60 10.22 5.70 1.67
N PRO A 61 11.28 6.08 0.94
CA PRO A 61 12.10 5.13 0.16
C PRO A 61 12.72 4.04 1.03
N LYS A 62 13.13 4.35 2.27
CA LYS A 62 13.63 3.32 3.20
C LYS A 62 12.58 2.26 3.50
N SER A 63 11.39 2.67 3.94
CA SER A 63 10.28 1.75 4.24
C SER A 63 9.84 0.94 3.03
N PHE A 64 9.78 1.59 1.86
CA PHE A 64 9.44 0.94 0.60
C PHE A 64 10.46 -0.16 0.25
N GLN A 65 11.76 0.14 0.35
CA GLN A 65 12.82 -0.82 0.03
C GLN A 65 12.89 -1.98 1.03
N GLU A 66 12.69 -1.72 2.34
CA GLU A 66 12.58 -2.76 3.36
C GLU A 66 11.47 -3.77 3.03
N LEU A 67 10.29 -3.27 2.63
CA LEU A 67 9.14 -4.09 2.27
C LEU A 67 9.33 -4.84 0.94
N LEU A 68 9.87 -4.16 -0.08
CA LEU A 68 10.13 -4.76 -1.39
C LEU A 68 11.12 -5.93 -1.26
N ARG A 69 12.18 -5.74 -0.47
CA ARG A 69 13.25 -6.73 -0.27
C ARG A 69 13.00 -7.69 0.88
N LYS A 70 11.86 -7.56 1.59
CA LYS A 70 11.49 -8.42 2.74
C LYS A 70 12.59 -8.47 3.83
N GLN A 71 13.19 -7.33 4.15
CA GLN A 71 14.44 -7.28 4.95
C GLN A 71 14.26 -7.67 6.43
N ASN A 72 13.07 -7.53 6.99
CA ASN A 72 12.83 -7.62 8.43
C ASN A 72 12.05 -8.88 8.80
N GLY A 73 12.31 -9.41 10.00
CA GLY A 73 11.54 -10.49 10.62
C GLY A 73 11.87 -11.89 10.12
N ASP A 74 11.37 -12.90 10.83
CA ASP A 74 11.40 -14.28 10.38
C ASP A 74 10.21 -14.53 9.43
N ARG A 75 10.49 -15.08 8.25
CA ARG A 75 9.57 -15.07 7.11
C ARG A 75 9.39 -16.47 6.54
N ALA A 76 8.19 -16.72 6.04
CA ALA A 76 7.89 -17.98 5.37
C ALA A 76 8.63 -18.06 4.03
N ILE A 77 8.81 -19.27 3.52
CA ILE A 77 9.37 -19.47 2.17
C ILE A 77 8.44 -18.83 1.12
N TRP A 78 7.13 -18.93 1.32
CA TRP A 78 6.11 -18.39 0.43
C TRP A 78 5.52 -17.11 1.01
N GLU A 79 6.15 -15.99 0.66
CA GLU A 79 5.74 -14.64 1.09
C GLU A 79 4.62 -14.04 0.22
N TYR A 80 4.05 -12.92 0.66
CA TYR A 80 3.12 -12.17 -0.17
C TYR A 80 3.82 -11.45 -1.34
N PRO A 81 3.21 -11.45 -2.54
CA PRO A 81 3.69 -10.68 -3.67
C PRO A 81 3.56 -9.17 -3.40
N PHE A 82 4.68 -8.45 -3.39
CA PHE A 82 4.74 -7.03 -2.96
C PHE A 82 3.80 -6.11 -3.75
N ALA A 83 3.89 -6.06 -5.08
CA ALA A 83 3.04 -5.17 -5.87
C ALA A 83 1.54 -5.52 -5.75
N VAL A 84 1.20 -6.82 -5.81
CA VAL A 84 -0.18 -7.30 -5.64
C VAL A 84 -0.73 -6.95 -4.26
N ALA A 85 0.09 -7.04 -3.21
CA ALA A 85 -0.29 -6.60 -1.87
C ALA A 85 -0.61 -5.11 -1.84
N GLY A 86 0.23 -4.29 -2.48
CA GLY A 86 -0.01 -2.86 -2.66
C GLY A 86 -1.36 -2.58 -3.33
N VAL A 87 -1.68 -3.25 -4.44
CA VAL A 87 -2.97 -3.08 -5.14
C VAL A 87 -4.16 -3.47 -4.23
N ASN A 88 -4.04 -4.56 -3.48
CA ASN A 88 -5.09 -5.00 -2.55
C ASN A 88 -5.30 -4.04 -1.38
N ILE A 89 -4.23 -3.40 -0.89
CA ILE A 89 -4.32 -2.35 0.13
C ILE A 89 -5.12 -1.15 -0.39
N THR A 90 -4.78 -0.64 -1.58
CA THR A 90 -5.54 0.45 -2.20
C THR A 90 -7.02 0.10 -2.33
N PHE A 91 -7.33 -1.11 -2.84
CA PHE A 91 -8.72 -1.57 -2.97
C PHE A 91 -9.44 -1.65 -1.62
N MET A 92 -8.80 -2.21 -0.61
CA MET A 92 -9.35 -2.30 0.75
C MET A 92 -9.66 -0.92 1.31
N LEU A 93 -8.75 0.06 1.15
CA LEU A 93 -8.96 1.43 1.63
C LEU A 93 -10.11 2.11 0.91
N ILE A 94 -10.21 1.98 -0.42
CA ILE A 94 -11.34 2.50 -1.21
C ILE A 94 -12.68 1.96 -0.68
N GLN A 95 -12.75 0.65 -0.39
CA GLN A 95 -13.96 0.03 0.14
C GLN A 95 -14.25 0.43 1.59
N MET A 96 -13.23 0.48 2.45
CA MET A 96 -13.37 0.79 3.87
C MET A 96 -13.84 2.24 4.08
N LEU A 97 -13.31 3.17 3.29
CA LEU A 97 -13.58 4.60 3.37
C LEU A 97 -14.75 5.04 2.48
N ASP A 98 -15.26 4.13 1.64
CA ASP A 98 -16.39 4.36 0.75
C ASP A 98 -16.17 5.56 -0.22
N LEU A 99 -14.96 5.65 -0.79
CA LEU A 99 -14.52 6.79 -1.60
C LEU A 99 -15.24 6.95 -2.95
N GLN A 100 -16.08 5.98 -3.32
CA GLN A 100 -16.93 6.05 -4.51
C GLN A 100 -18.24 6.80 -4.25
N SER A 101 -18.54 7.09 -2.98
CA SER A 101 -19.76 7.80 -2.59
C SER A 101 -19.52 9.31 -2.53
N VAL A 102 -20.52 10.07 -2.96
CA VAL A 102 -20.48 11.56 -2.96
C VAL A 102 -20.35 12.12 -1.54
N LYS A 103 -20.83 11.39 -0.53
CA LYS A 103 -20.71 11.74 0.89
C LYS A 103 -20.35 10.50 1.71
N PRO A 104 -19.61 10.65 2.82
CA PRO A 104 -19.33 9.53 3.71
C PRO A 104 -20.62 8.86 4.20
N ARG A 105 -20.74 7.54 3.99
CA ARG A 105 -21.84 6.73 4.53
C ARG A 105 -21.43 5.90 5.75
N SER A 106 -20.15 5.94 6.12
CA SER A 106 -19.58 5.26 7.27
C SER A 106 -18.86 6.26 8.18
N LEU A 107 -18.72 5.90 9.46
CA LEU A 107 -17.96 6.68 10.42
C LEU A 107 -16.49 6.83 9.97
N PHE A 108 -15.89 5.76 9.43
CA PHE A 108 -14.51 5.79 8.94
C PHE A 108 -14.33 6.75 7.75
N GLY A 109 -15.28 6.77 6.81
CA GLY A 109 -15.27 7.73 5.71
C GLY A 109 -15.40 9.17 6.21
N ALA A 110 -16.20 9.41 7.25
CA ALA A 110 -16.38 10.74 7.82
C ALA A 110 -15.13 11.23 8.55
N VAL A 111 -14.48 10.36 9.33
CA VAL A 111 -13.19 10.65 9.96
C VAL A 111 -12.14 10.92 8.89
N PHE A 112 -12.03 10.05 7.89
CA PHE A 112 -11.04 10.22 6.83
C PHE A 112 -11.25 11.51 6.03
N LEU A 113 -12.49 11.91 5.76
CA LEU A 113 -12.78 13.18 5.09
C LEU A 113 -12.21 14.39 5.86
N LYS A 114 -12.26 14.34 7.20
CA LYS A 114 -11.63 15.37 8.05
C LYS A 114 -10.11 15.36 7.91
N LEU A 115 -9.47 14.18 7.91
CA LEU A 115 -8.03 14.06 7.70
C LEU A 115 -7.62 14.58 6.31
N LEU A 116 -8.41 14.26 5.29
CA LEU A 116 -8.19 14.71 3.92
C LEU A 116 -8.35 16.23 3.78
N SER A 117 -9.25 16.86 4.55
CA SER A 117 -9.37 18.33 4.55
C SER A 117 -8.18 19.05 5.17
N GLU A 118 -7.43 18.37 6.05
CA GLU A 118 -6.21 18.92 6.66
C GLU A 118 -4.95 18.63 5.83
N ASN A 119 -4.95 17.54 5.05
CA ASN A 119 -3.81 17.12 4.23
C ASN A 119 -4.31 16.43 2.94
N ASP A 120 -4.04 17.03 1.78
CA ASP A 120 -4.42 16.50 0.48
C ASP A 120 -3.73 15.17 0.12
N GLN A 121 -2.62 14.86 0.79
CA GLN A 121 -1.89 13.59 0.69
C GLN A 121 -2.33 12.54 1.72
N ALA A 122 -3.39 12.80 2.51
CA ALA A 122 -3.81 11.90 3.59
C ALA A 122 -4.11 10.47 3.09
N PHE A 123 -4.64 10.31 1.88
CA PHE A 123 -4.88 8.99 1.30
C PHE A 123 -3.57 8.22 1.04
N ASP A 124 -2.59 8.88 0.43
CA ASP A 124 -1.31 8.26 0.10
C ASP A 124 -0.48 7.94 1.35
N ILE A 125 -0.54 8.81 2.36
CA ILE A 125 0.09 8.55 3.66
C ILE A 125 -0.60 7.38 4.36
N LEU A 126 -1.95 7.35 4.38
CA LEU A 126 -2.70 6.22 4.93
C LEU A 126 -2.37 4.90 4.22
N TYR A 127 -2.18 4.93 2.90
CA TYR A 127 -1.70 3.79 2.13
C TYR A 127 -0.34 3.29 2.63
N CYS A 128 0.63 4.18 2.81
CA CYS A 128 1.96 3.83 3.30
C CYS A 128 1.90 3.22 4.70
N ILE A 129 1.12 3.84 5.61
CA ILE A 129 0.87 3.32 6.97
C ILE A 129 0.29 1.91 6.88
N THR A 130 -0.73 1.74 6.05
CA THR A 130 -1.44 0.46 5.89
C THR A 130 -0.51 -0.63 5.39
N PHE A 131 0.40 -0.33 4.47
CA PHE A 131 1.35 -1.31 3.97
C PHE A 131 2.33 -1.77 5.05
N LYS A 132 2.94 -0.83 5.80
CA LYS A 132 3.81 -1.22 6.92
C LYS A 132 3.05 -1.97 8.01
N LEU A 133 1.81 -1.57 8.29
CA LEU A 133 0.96 -2.28 9.24
C LEU A 133 0.63 -3.71 8.75
N MET A 134 0.34 -3.88 7.47
CA MET A 134 0.10 -5.20 6.88
C MET A 134 1.31 -6.11 7.03
N ASP A 135 2.52 -5.61 6.74
CA ASP A 135 3.76 -6.37 6.91
C ASP A 135 4.04 -6.70 8.38
N GLN A 136 3.76 -5.78 9.31
CA GLN A 136 3.86 -6.07 10.74
C GLN A 136 2.92 -7.21 11.14
N GLN A 137 1.65 -7.15 10.71
CA GLN A 137 0.68 -8.21 10.96
C GLN A 137 1.10 -9.54 10.32
N TRP A 138 1.68 -9.50 9.12
CA TRP A 138 2.22 -10.67 8.44
C TRP A 138 3.27 -11.38 9.30
N LEU A 139 4.24 -10.61 9.83
CA LEU A 139 5.30 -11.12 10.68
C LEU A 139 4.78 -11.62 12.03
N ASP A 140 3.93 -10.84 12.70
CA ASP A 140 3.35 -11.20 14.00
C ASP A 140 2.53 -12.49 13.95
N MET A 141 1.92 -12.77 12.79
CA MET A 141 1.12 -13.97 12.56
C MET A 141 1.93 -15.17 12.03
N HIS A 142 3.23 -15.00 11.76
CA HIS A 142 4.05 -15.97 11.02
C HIS A 142 3.36 -16.44 9.72
N ALA A 143 2.78 -15.47 9.00
CA ALA A 143 1.88 -15.74 7.89
C ALA A 143 2.61 -16.32 6.67
N THR A 144 1.88 -17.13 5.92
CA THR A 144 2.29 -17.62 4.60
C THR A 144 1.42 -17.01 3.52
N TYR A 145 1.77 -17.22 2.26
CA TYR A 145 0.94 -16.86 1.10
C TYR A 145 -0.55 -17.24 1.26
N MET A 146 -0.85 -18.38 1.88
CA MET A 146 -2.22 -18.85 2.11
C MET A 146 -3.02 -17.99 3.09
N ASP A 147 -2.33 -17.25 3.96
CA ASP A 147 -2.91 -16.42 5.02
C ASP A 147 -3.18 -14.98 4.56
N PHE A 148 -2.89 -14.65 3.31
CA PHE A 148 -2.97 -13.28 2.78
C PHE A 148 -4.30 -12.59 3.10
N ASN A 149 -5.42 -13.26 2.86
CA ASN A 149 -6.74 -12.69 3.14
C ASN A 149 -6.99 -12.52 4.66
N THR A 150 -6.40 -13.37 5.50
CA THR A 150 -6.50 -13.27 6.96
C THR A 150 -5.71 -12.06 7.45
N VAL A 151 -4.49 -11.85 6.96
CA VAL A 151 -3.65 -10.69 7.28
C VAL A 151 -4.31 -9.39 6.83
N MET A 152 -4.87 -9.33 5.62
CA MET A 152 -5.60 -8.16 5.12
C MET A 152 -6.80 -7.81 6.01
N LYS A 153 -7.57 -8.82 6.47
CA LYS A 153 -8.68 -8.60 7.40
C LYS A 153 -8.20 -8.10 8.77
N SER A 154 -7.08 -8.62 9.28
CA SER A 154 -6.48 -8.14 10.54
C SER A 154 -6.04 -6.68 10.42
N THR A 155 -5.33 -6.36 9.34
CA THR A 155 -4.86 -5.01 9.00
C THR A 155 -6.02 -4.01 8.96
N ARG A 156 -7.11 -4.35 8.25
CA ARG A 156 -8.32 -3.53 8.21
C ARG A 156 -8.88 -3.25 9.60
N ARG A 157 -9.04 -4.29 10.43
CA ARG A 157 -9.59 -4.14 11.79
C ARG A 157 -8.72 -3.25 12.66
N GLN A 158 -7.39 -3.32 12.50
CA GLN A 158 -6.46 -2.48 13.23
C GLN A 158 -6.57 -1.01 12.77
N LEU A 159 -6.68 -0.74 11.47
CA LEU A 159 -6.92 0.61 10.95
C LEU A 159 -8.25 1.19 11.44
N GLU A 160 -9.33 0.40 11.41
CA GLU A 160 -10.64 0.80 11.93
C GLU A 160 -10.56 1.20 13.40
N ARG A 161 -9.76 0.50 14.22
CA ARG A 161 -9.53 0.88 15.62
C ARG A 161 -8.73 2.18 15.74
N GLU A 162 -7.67 2.33 14.95
CA GLU A 162 -6.83 3.52 14.99
C GLU A 162 -7.63 4.76 14.58
N LEU A 163 -8.42 4.71 13.51
CA LEU A 163 -9.24 5.84 13.04
C LEU A 163 -10.31 6.29 14.05
N LEU A 164 -10.65 5.48 15.06
CA LEU A 164 -11.64 5.84 16.08
C LEU A 164 -11.03 6.42 17.36
N ILE A 165 -9.71 6.60 17.40
CA ILE A 165 -9.05 7.28 18.52
C ILE A 165 -9.44 8.77 18.49
N GLU A 166 -10.01 9.27 19.59
CA GLU A 166 -10.59 10.62 19.69
C GLU A 166 -9.59 11.74 19.37
N ASP A 167 -8.31 11.52 19.64
CA ASP A 167 -7.24 12.51 19.50
C ASP A 167 -6.64 12.61 18.08
N ILE A 168 -7.10 11.82 17.11
CA ILE A 168 -6.56 11.90 15.74
C ILE A 168 -7.13 13.14 15.03
N GLN A 169 -6.27 14.15 14.85
CA GLN A 169 -6.58 15.35 14.08
C GLN A 169 -5.89 15.35 12.72
N ARG A 170 -4.72 14.71 12.62
CA ARG A 170 -3.93 14.59 11.40
C ARG A 170 -3.57 13.13 11.13
N ILE A 171 -3.21 12.82 9.89
CA ILE A 171 -2.85 11.45 9.51
C ILE A 171 -1.58 10.96 10.25
N GLU A 172 -0.68 11.88 10.61
CA GLU A 172 0.53 11.61 11.37
C GLU A 172 0.26 11.25 12.84
N ASP A 173 -0.92 11.55 13.35
CA ASP A 173 -1.32 11.22 14.72
C ASP A 173 -1.76 9.74 14.85
N MET A 174 -1.95 9.03 13.72
CA MET A 174 -2.25 7.59 13.75
C MET A 174 -1.11 6.80 14.40
N PRO A 175 -1.39 5.88 15.34
CA PRO A 175 -0.35 5.09 16.00
C PRO A 175 0.58 4.36 15.04
N SER A 176 0.06 3.82 13.93
CA SER A 176 0.86 3.10 12.94
C SER A 176 1.70 4.02 12.03
N TYR A 177 1.56 5.35 12.10
CA TYR A 177 2.44 6.28 11.40
C TYR A 177 3.91 6.10 11.80
N ARG A 178 4.17 5.72 13.06
CA ARG A 178 5.51 5.44 13.59
C ARG A 178 6.25 4.31 12.86
N LEU A 179 5.54 3.46 12.11
CA LEU A 179 6.14 2.38 11.32
C LEU A 179 6.86 2.92 10.08
N LEU A 180 6.55 4.15 9.66
CA LEU A 180 7.17 4.77 8.50
C LEU A 180 8.53 5.37 8.85
N ALA A 181 9.50 4.98 8.04
CA ALA A 181 10.84 5.54 8.00
C ALA A 181 11.12 6.07 6.59
N ARG A 182 11.64 7.28 6.51
CA ARG A 182 12.05 7.92 5.26
C ARG A 182 13.40 7.39 4.80
#